data_AF-A0A7K5L642-F1
#
_entry.id   AF-A0A7K5L642-F1
#
_cell.length_a   1.000
_cell.length_b   1.000
_cell.length_c   1.000
_cell.angle_alpha   90.00
_cell.angle_beta   90.00
_cell.angle_gamma   90.00
#
_symmetry.space_group_name_H-M   'P 1'
#
loop_
_entity.id
_entity.type
_entity.pdbx_description
1 polymer ?
#
loop_
_entity_poly.entity_id
_entity_poly.type
_entity_poly.pdbx_seq_one_letter_code
_entity_poly.pdbx_strand_id
1 'polypeptide(L)' 'PWQEPLTFEDVTVFLSRAEWDVLLAGQRELYRDVVLDTYELLTSLGYPGPKPDILHRLERGEEPWI' A
#
# COMPACT_ATOMS: atom_id res chain seq x y z
N PRO A 1 17.47 19.36 -13.76
CA PRO A 1 17.31 18.41 -12.63
C PRO A 1 16.32 17.30 -13.01
N TRP A 2 16.80 16.06 -13.10
CA TRP A 2 15.90 14.91 -13.23
C TRP A 2 15.32 14.66 -11.83
N GLN A 3 14.02 14.87 -11.65
CA GLN A 3 13.35 14.43 -10.43
C GLN A 3 13.20 12.91 -10.54
N GLU A 4 13.70 12.17 -9.54
CA GLU A 4 13.44 10.74 -9.46
C GLU A 4 11.93 10.51 -9.34
N PRO A 5 11.35 9.56 -10.10
CA PRO A 5 9.92 9.26 -9.99
C PRO A 5 9.61 8.73 -8.59
N LEU A 6 8.57 9.27 -7.96
CA LEU A 6 8.07 8.71 -6.70
C LEU A 6 7.62 7.28 -6.92
N THR A 7 8.06 6.40 -6.03
CA THR A 7 7.63 5.00 -6.01
C THR A 7 6.52 4.78 -4.99
N PHE A 8 5.88 3.60 -5.06
CA PHE A 8 4.86 3.22 -4.09
C PHE A 8 5.44 3.08 -2.69
N GLU A 9 6.68 2.59 -2.61
CA GLU A 9 7.44 2.37 -1.41
C GLU A 9 7.82 3.69 -0.71
N ASP A 10 7.97 4.78 -1.46
CA ASP A 10 8.32 6.09 -0.89
C ASP A 10 7.16 6.75 -0.11
N VAL A 11 5.92 6.34 -0.37
CA VAL A 11 4.72 7.01 0.16
C VAL A 11 3.82 6.10 0.99
N THR A 12 4.15 4.80 1.09
CA THR A 12 3.32 3.81 1.77
C THR A 12 4.03 3.26 3.01
N VAL A 13 3.29 3.15 4.10
CA VAL A 13 3.76 2.46 5.31
C VAL A 13 3.46 0.98 5.18
N PHE A 14 4.46 0.13 5.40
CA PHE A 14 4.29 -1.31 5.45
C PHE A 14 4.30 -1.80 6.90
N LEU A 15 3.29 -2.58 7.25
CA LEU A 15 3.17 -3.16 8.59
C LEU A 15 3.77 -4.55 8.61
N SER A 16 4.58 -4.84 9.63
CA SER A 16 4.94 -6.22 9.95
C SER A 16 3.74 -7.01 10.45
N ARG A 17 3.83 -8.35 10.45
CA ARG A 17 2.78 -9.19 11.05
C ARG A 17 2.46 -8.82 12.50
N ALA A 18 3.47 -8.49 13.31
CA ALA A 18 3.27 -8.12 14.71
C ALA A 18 2.50 -6.80 14.87
N GLU A 19 2.81 -5.80 14.05
CA GLU A 19 2.10 -4.51 14.04
C GLU A 19 0.67 -4.66 13.52
N TRP A 20 0.47 -5.52 12.52
CA TRP A 20 -0.85 -5.83 12.00
C TRP A 20 -1.75 -6.52 13.03
N ASP A 21 -1.20 -7.48 13.78
CA ASP A 21 -1.96 -8.26 14.76
C ASP A 21 -2.52 -7.38 15.91
N VAL A 22 -1.85 -6.27 16.25
CA VAL A 22 -2.32 -5.32 17.28
C VAL A 22 -3.34 -4.31 16.77
N LEU A 23 -3.57 -4.20 15.46
CA LEU A 23 -4.58 -3.30 14.90
C LEU A 23 -6.00 -3.79 15.19
N LEU A 24 -6.86 -2.85 15.58
CA LEU A 24 -8.31 -3.06 15.63
C LEU A 24 -8.88 -3.23 14.22
N ALA A 25 -10.04 -3.89 14.10
CA ALA A 25 -10.68 -4.15 12.81
C ALA A 25 -10.84 -2.88 11.94
N GLY A 26 -11.28 -1.76 12.53
CA GLY A 26 -11.41 -0.49 11.81
C GLY A 26 -10.07 0.13 11.38
N GLN A 27 -8.98 -0.11 12.12
CA GLN A 27 -7.65 0.34 11.70
C GLN A 27 -7.11 -0.51 10.55
N ARG A 28 -7.42 -1.82 10.54
CA ARG A 28 -7.09 -2.71 9.43
C ARG A 28 -7.84 -2.32 8.17
N GLU A 29 -9.12 -1.99 8.28
CA GLU A 29 -9.92 -1.46 7.16
C GLU A 29 -9.34 -0.15 6.64
N LEU A 30 -9.10 0.82 7.52
CA LEU A 30 -8.48 2.10 7.15
C LEU A 30 -7.12 1.91 6.46
N TYR A 31 -6.29 0.99 6.94
CA TYR A 31 -5.00 0.69 6.29
C TYR A 31 -5.20 0.17 4.86
N ARG A 32 -6.14 -0.76 4.66
CA ARG A 32 -6.45 -1.31 3.33
C ARG A 32 -6.90 -0.20 2.37
N ASP A 33 -7.79 0.68 2.83
CA ASP A 33 -8.30 1.80 2.04
C ASP A 33 -7.17 2.77 1.67
N VAL A 34 -6.35 3.18 2.65
CA VAL A 34 -5.22 4.08 2.41
C VAL A 34 -4.21 3.49 1.43
N VAL A 35 -3.89 2.20 1.53
CA VAL A 35 -2.97 1.52 0.61
C VAL A 35 -3.52 1.50 -0.82
N LEU A 36 -4.83 1.27 -0.99
CA LEU A 36 -5.49 1.31 -2.29
C LEU A 36 -5.51 2.73 -2.87
N ASP A 37 -5.99 3.71 -2.09
CA ASP A 37 -6.07 5.11 -2.48
C ASP A 37 -4.69 5.68 -2.86
N THR A 38 -3.65 5.28 -2.15
CA THR A 38 -2.27 5.69 -2.44
C THR A 38 -1.80 5.17 -3.79
N TYR A 39 -2.12 3.91 -4.13
CA TYR A 39 -1.78 3.35 -5.44
C TYR A 39 -2.56 4.03 -6.58
N GLU A 40 -3.85 4.29 -6.37
CA GLU A 40 -4.67 5.01 -7.35
C GLU A 40 -4.15 6.42 -7.59
N LEU A 41 -3.79 7.14 -6.52
CA LEU A 41 -3.18 8.46 -6.61
C LEU A 41 -1.86 8.40 -7.39
N LEU A 42 -0.95 7.48 -7.05
CA LEU A 42 0.31 7.34 -7.78
C LEU A 42 0.10 7.01 -9.26
N THR A 43 -0.83 6.10 -9.56
CA THR A 43 -1.17 5.74 -10.94
C THR A 43 -1.72 6.96 -11.70
N SER A 44 -2.53 7.81 -11.05
CA SER A 44 -3.02 9.06 -11.63
C SER A 44 -1.91 10.08 -11.93
N LEU A 45 -0.80 10.00 -11.21
CA LEU A 45 0.40 10.82 -11.39
C LEU A 45 1.39 10.23 -12.42
N GLY A 46 1.03 9.12 -13.08
CA GLY A 46 1.85 8.50 -14.11
C GLY A 46 2.92 7.55 -13.56
N TYR A 47 2.68 6.92 -12.41
CA TYR A 47 3.57 5.92 -11.82
C TYR A 47 3.94 4.83 -12.84
N PRO A 48 5.24 4.66 -13.17
CA PRO A 48 5.70 3.71 -14.18
C PRO A 48 5.99 2.31 -13.61
N GLY A 49 5.91 2.13 -12.30
CA GLY A 49 6.29 0.89 -11.64
C GLY A 49 5.21 -0.21 -11.72
N PRO A 50 5.58 -1.45 -11.40
CA PRO A 50 4.65 -2.57 -11.37
C PRO A 50 3.63 -2.40 -10.23
N LYS A 51 2.54 -3.16 -10.29
CA LYS A 51 1.60 -3.24 -9.17
C LYS A 51 2.30 -3.89 -7.96
N PRO A 52 2.29 -3.26 -6.77
CA PRO A 52 2.89 -3.82 -5.57
C PRO A 52 2.24 -5.15 -5.11
N ASP A 53 3.04 -6.08 -4.58
CA ASP A 53 2.58 -7.38 -4.08
C ASP A 53 1.51 -7.28 -2.98
N ILE A 54 1.59 -6.24 -2.15
CA ILE A 54 0.61 -5.96 -1.10
C ILE A 54 -0.80 -5.78 -1.70
N LEU A 55 -0.92 -5.17 -2.88
CA LEU A 55 -2.21 -5.00 -3.55
C LEU A 55 -2.75 -6.32 -4.08
N HIS A 56 -1.87 -7.19 -4.60
CA HIS A 56 -2.29 -8.54 -5.02
C HIS A 56 -2.84 -9.37 -3.86
N ARG A 57 -2.28 -9.21 -2.66
CA ARG A 57 -2.82 -9.83 -1.44
C ARG A 57 -4.18 -9.28 -1.08
N LEU A 58 -4.36 -7.96 -1.13
CA LEU A 58 -5.66 -7.33 -0.88
C LEU A 58 -6.74 -7.81 -1.85
N GLU A 59 -6.43 -7.93 -3.15
CA GLU A 59 -7.35 -8.46 -4.17
C GLU A 59 -7.80 -9.90 -3.88
N ARG A 60 -6.93 -10.69 -3.24
CA ARG A 60 -7.20 -12.08 -2.84
C ARG A 60 -7.91 -12.19 -1.48
N GLY A 61 -8.16 -11.07 -0.81
CA GLY A 61 -8.72 -11.04 0.54
C GLY A 61 -7.73 -11.48 1.63
N GLU A 62 -6.43 -11.47 1.33
CA GLU A 62 -5.37 -11.83 2.27
C GLU A 62 -4.98 -10.62 3.15
N GLU A 63 -4.33 -10.90 4.28
CA GLU A 63 -3.87 -9.85 5.19
C GLU A 63 -2.59 -9.20 4.64
N PRO A 64 -2.45 -7.86 4.61
CA PRO A 64 -1.42 -7.13 3.88
C PRO A 64 -0.16 -6.77 4.72
N TRP A 65 0.25 -7.62 5.65
CA TRP A 65 1.49 -7.43 6.42
C TRP A 65 2.74 -7.91 5.65
N ILE A 66 3.93 -7.38 5.91
CA ILE A 66 5.22 -7.93 5.42
C ILE A 66 5.79 -8.93 6.43
#